data_AF-A0A7G8WPS4-F1
#
_entry.id   AF-A0A7G8WPS4-F1
#
_cell.length_a   1.000
_cell.length_b   1.000
_cell.length_c   1.000
_cell.angle_alpha   90.00
_cell.angle_beta   90.00
_cell.angle_gamma   90.00
#
_symmetry.space_group_name_H-M   'P 1'
#
loop_
_entity.id
_entity.type
_entity.pdbx_description
1 polymer ?
#
loop_
_entity_poly.entity_id
_entity_poly.type
_entity_poly.pdbx_seq_one_letter_code
_entity_poly.pdbx_strand_id
1 'polypeptide(L)'
;MDLDPALQALFDRVTFDHISDVGVERFRALYLERAALTPSPVVIADVSDRTICGGLGARIYRPDPGATGAAVVVLFHGGGWTIGNLDTHDHLAREVARQTDAVVVSVDYRLAPEHPYPAAVEDAWSALQWVAEHAAELGGDPARLAVAGDSAGGNLAAVVAQMARDHGGPALRFQLLWYPATSLDPDLPSMTDNAEAPILNRADMLLFQHCYTGDSDPSSFPAGVVPARGDLTGLPPAYIATAGFDPLRDDGALYAELLHAGGSDVELRLHDGLTHGFIGYAQWVPSAAAALARSLSALEIGLARAGDAGSPRPPDAVPPPLDDDEDVFDAEIVETTTPGSSPAISIGSSPAVSPAPDYSAAGVPSLDYVRDRIEGRLATATGSAELAEAAAAREAASKAAAEHRAVITADQQREAREQAARDRLAEIRRSLE
;
A
#
# COMPACT_ATOMS: atom_id res chain seq x y z
N MET A 1 -1.91 -7.90 -21.18
CA MET A 1 -1.63 -8.31 -19.79
C MET A 1 -2.98 -8.48 -19.15
N ASP A 2 -3.22 -9.61 -18.51
CA ASP A 2 -4.54 -9.94 -17.97
C ASP A 2 -4.51 -9.79 -16.45
N LEU A 3 -5.64 -9.35 -15.90
CA LEU A 3 -5.82 -9.25 -14.45
C LEU A 3 -5.74 -10.65 -13.84
N ASP A 4 -5.22 -10.76 -12.62
CA ASP A 4 -5.21 -12.01 -11.88
C ASP A 4 -6.63 -12.61 -11.83
N PRO A 5 -6.81 -13.90 -12.19
CA PRO A 5 -8.14 -14.50 -12.26
C PRO A 5 -8.94 -14.45 -10.94
N ALA A 6 -8.27 -14.49 -9.79
CA ALA A 6 -8.93 -14.38 -8.49
C ALA A 6 -9.38 -12.93 -8.22
N LEU A 7 -8.60 -11.93 -8.64
CA LEU A 7 -9.03 -10.53 -8.63
C LEU A 7 -10.19 -10.28 -9.59
N GLN A 8 -10.11 -10.81 -10.82
CA GLN A 8 -11.20 -10.70 -11.79
C GLN A 8 -12.49 -11.31 -11.22
N ALA A 9 -12.41 -12.51 -10.64
CA ALA A 9 -13.57 -13.16 -10.03
C ALA A 9 -14.13 -12.38 -8.82
N LEU A 10 -13.29 -11.64 -8.09
CA LEU A 10 -13.73 -10.73 -7.03
C LEU A 10 -14.47 -9.52 -7.62
N PHE A 11 -13.92 -8.90 -8.66
CA PHE A 11 -14.48 -7.71 -9.31
C PHE A 11 -15.79 -8.01 -10.05
N ASP A 12 -15.95 -9.23 -10.57
CA ASP A 12 -17.21 -9.68 -11.20
C ASP A 12 -18.36 -9.80 -10.18
N ARG A 13 -18.05 -9.91 -8.88
CA ARG A 13 -19.01 -10.18 -7.80
C ARG A 13 -19.24 -8.99 -6.87
N VAL A 14 -18.32 -8.04 -6.85
CA VAL A 14 -18.33 -6.90 -5.94
C VAL A 14 -18.24 -5.63 -6.76
N THR A 15 -19.23 -4.76 -6.61
CA THR A 15 -19.13 -3.40 -7.14
C THR A 15 -18.16 -2.61 -6.28
N PHE A 16 -17.16 -2.02 -6.92
CA PHE A 16 -16.27 -1.05 -6.29
C PHE A 16 -16.79 0.34 -6.66
N ASP A 17 -17.19 1.09 -5.65
CA ASP A 17 -17.50 2.50 -5.83
C ASP A 17 -16.18 3.26 -6.07
N HIS A 18 -16.27 4.33 -6.85
CA HIS A 18 -15.18 5.29 -7.00
C HIS A 18 -15.49 6.53 -6.16
N ILE A 19 -14.46 7.12 -5.55
CA ILE A 19 -14.65 8.34 -4.75
C ILE A 19 -15.18 9.47 -5.63
N SER A 20 -14.78 9.50 -6.90
CA SER A 20 -15.30 10.45 -7.90
C SER A 20 -16.80 10.32 -8.16
N ASP A 21 -17.39 9.14 -7.91
CA ASP A 21 -18.80 8.87 -8.16
C ASP A 21 -19.69 9.14 -6.94
N VAL A 22 -19.20 8.82 -5.74
CA VAL A 22 -20.01 8.87 -4.50
C VAL A 22 -19.66 10.04 -3.58
N GLY A 23 -18.52 10.69 -3.80
CA GLY A 23 -17.99 11.77 -2.97
C GLY A 23 -17.30 11.30 -1.68
N VAL A 24 -16.52 12.20 -1.08
CA VAL A 24 -15.60 11.92 0.04
C VAL A 24 -16.30 11.24 1.23
N GLU A 25 -17.35 11.86 1.78
CA GLU A 25 -18.01 11.37 3.00
C GLU A 25 -18.60 9.97 2.82
N ARG A 26 -19.27 9.73 1.68
CA ARG A 26 -19.83 8.40 1.41
C ARG A 26 -18.73 7.38 1.20
N PHE A 27 -17.66 7.75 0.52
CA PHE A 27 -16.54 6.83 0.28
C PHE A 27 -15.81 6.47 1.57
N ARG A 28 -15.62 7.41 2.51
CA ARG A 28 -15.10 7.14 3.86
C ARG A 28 -15.92 6.08 4.59
N ALA A 29 -17.25 6.23 4.59
CA ALA A 29 -18.16 5.28 5.22
C ALA A 29 -18.06 3.88 4.57
N LEU A 30 -18.09 3.81 3.24
CA LEU A 30 -17.97 2.55 2.50
C LEU A 30 -16.62 1.84 2.76
N TYR A 31 -15.53 2.60 2.82
CA TYR A 31 -14.20 2.06 3.07
C TYR A 31 -14.10 1.44 4.47
N LEU A 32 -14.67 2.12 5.49
CA LEU A 32 -14.75 1.60 6.86
C LEU A 32 -15.69 0.40 6.99
N GLU A 33 -16.87 0.45 6.36
CA GLU A 33 -17.82 -0.67 6.32
C GLU A 33 -17.16 -1.93 5.75
N ARG A 34 -16.42 -1.79 4.64
CA ARG A 34 -15.68 -2.89 4.02
C ARG A 34 -14.65 -3.49 4.98
N ALA A 35 -13.84 -2.66 5.63
CA ALA A 35 -12.86 -3.12 6.61
C ALA A 35 -13.49 -3.89 7.77
N ALA A 36 -14.63 -3.41 8.30
CA ALA A 36 -15.35 -4.06 9.38
C ALA A 36 -15.91 -5.44 8.97
N LEU A 37 -16.20 -5.65 7.69
CA LEU A 37 -16.69 -6.93 7.16
C LEU A 37 -15.58 -7.94 6.94
N THR A 38 -14.32 -7.49 6.88
CA THR A 38 -13.16 -8.29 6.51
C THR A 38 -12.06 -8.21 7.59
N PRO A 39 -12.37 -8.63 8.83
CA PRO A 39 -11.41 -8.53 9.92
C PRO A 39 -10.19 -9.40 9.67
N SER A 40 -9.03 -8.95 10.15
CA SER A 40 -7.79 -9.72 10.03
C SER A 40 -7.88 -11.05 10.79
N PRO A 41 -7.44 -12.17 10.20
CA PRO A 41 -7.28 -13.43 10.93
C PRO A 41 -6.05 -13.44 11.84
N VAL A 42 -5.15 -12.45 11.72
CA VAL A 42 -3.89 -12.40 12.46
C VAL A 42 -4.10 -11.87 13.87
N VAL A 43 -3.76 -12.70 14.84
CA VAL A 43 -3.78 -12.33 16.26
C VAL A 43 -2.43 -11.74 16.66
N ILE A 44 -2.43 -10.58 17.30
CA ILE A 44 -1.24 -9.98 17.92
C ILE A 44 -1.44 -10.01 19.42
N ALA A 45 -0.37 -10.33 20.16
CA ALA A 45 -0.44 -10.55 21.61
C ALA A 45 -0.90 -9.30 22.38
N ASP A 46 -0.44 -8.12 21.96
CA ASP A 46 -0.89 -6.84 22.50
C ASP A 46 -1.17 -5.83 21.39
N VAL A 47 -2.37 -5.25 21.40
CA VAL A 47 -2.81 -4.18 20.50
C VAL A 47 -3.43 -3.10 21.35
N SER A 48 -2.89 -1.88 21.30
CA SER A 48 -3.38 -0.77 22.13
C SER A 48 -3.42 0.54 21.36
N ASP A 49 -4.52 1.28 21.54
CA ASP A 49 -4.68 2.64 21.01
C ASP A 49 -4.06 3.64 21.99
N ARG A 50 -3.34 4.62 21.44
CA ARG A 50 -2.69 5.70 22.19
C ARG A 50 -2.88 7.04 21.51
N THR A 51 -2.81 8.08 22.32
CA THR A 51 -2.65 9.46 21.84
C THR A 51 -1.19 9.84 22.01
N ILE A 52 -0.54 10.21 20.92
CA ILE A 52 0.86 10.64 20.84
C ILE A 52 0.92 12.12 20.44
N CYS A 53 2.09 12.75 20.55
CA CYS A 53 2.36 14.10 20.03
C CYS A 53 1.31 15.19 20.40
N GLY A 54 0.71 15.10 21.59
CA GLY A 54 -0.26 16.10 22.06
C GLY A 54 -1.66 16.01 21.44
N GLY A 55 -2.02 14.91 20.76
CA GLY A 55 -3.38 14.72 20.24
C GLY A 55 -3.52 13.74 19.08
N LEU A 56 -2.42 13.30 18.49
CA LEU A 56 -2.40 12.41 17.32
C LEU A 56 -2.76 10.97 17.74
N GLY A 57 -3.71 10.34 17.06
CA GLY A 57 -4.06 8.95 17.30
C GLY A 57 -3.00 7.99 16.75
N ALA A 58 -2.75 6.89 17.45
CA ALA A 58 -1.93 5.80 16.96
C ALA A 58 -2.38 4.47 17.55
N ARG A 59 -2.22 3.37 16.80
CA ARG A 59 -2.41 2.00 17.29
C ARG A 59 -1.08 1.27 17.29
N ILE A 60 -0.74 0.68 18.43
CA ILE A 60 0.52 0.00 18.67
C ILE A 60 0.27 -1.50 18.70
N TYR A 61 1.02 -2.24 17.88
CA TYR A 61 0.96 -3.69 17.76
C TYR A 61 2.28 -4.29 18.25
N ARG A 62 2.21 -5.16 19.26
CA ARG A 62 3.38 -5.83 19.85
C ARG A 62 3.20 -7.34 19.74
N PRO A 63 3.93 -8.03 18.84
CA PRO A 63 3.82 -9.48 18.67
C PRO A 63 4.24 -10.24 19.93
N ASP A 64 5.24 -9.73 20.66
CA ASP A 64 5.64 -10.18 21.99
C ASP A 64 5.81 -8.97 22.92
N PRO A 65 4.88 -8.71 23.87
CA PRO A 65 4.99 -7.59 24.80
C PRO A 65 6.12 -7.75 25.83
N GLY A 66 6.69 -8.96 25.97
CA GLY A 66 7.86 -9.22 26.81
C GLY A 66 9.20 -9.04 26.10
N ALA A 67 9.20 -8.91 24.76
CA ALA A 67 10.42 -8.70 24.00
C ALA A 67 11.01 -7.30 24.24
N THR A 68 12.34 -7.21 24.13
CA THR A 68 13.08 -5.95 24.20
C THR A 68 14.04 -5.86 23.02
N GLY A 69 14.26 -4.66 22.50
CA GLY A 69 15.12 -4.43 21.35
C GLY A 69 14.55 -4.93 20.02
N ALA A 70 13.22 -5.10 19.92
CA ALA A 70 12.55 -5.41 18.67
C ALA A 70 12.77 -4.30 17.63
N ALA A 71 12.68 -4.63 16.34
CA ALA A 71 12.57 -3.58 15.34
C ALA A 71 11.27 -2.79 15.53
N VAL A 72 11.23 -1.55 15.04
CA VAL A 72 10.02 -0.72 15.09
C VAL A 72 9.69 -0.20 13.70
N VAL A 73 8.44 -0.39 13.28
CA VAL A 73 7.91 0.09 11.99
C VAL A 73 6.87 1.16 12.25
N VAL A 74 7.08 2.35 11.71
CA VAL A 74 6.05 3.40 11.66
C VAL A 74 5.27 3.20 10.37
N LEU A 75 3.97 2.89 10.50
CA LEU A 75 3.09 2.57 9.38
C LEU A 75 2.13 3.74 9.12
N PHE A 76 2.13 4.21 7.87
CA PHE A 76 1.20 5.22 7.38
C PHE A 76 0.21 4.55 6.43
N HIS A 77 -1.08 4.68 6.72
CA HIS A 77 -2.11 4.07 5.89
C HIS A 77 -2.31 4.79 4.56
N GLY A 78 -2.81 4.09 3.55
CA GLY A 78 -3.24 4.66 2.28
C GLY A 78 -4.60 5.34 2.33
N GLY A 79 -5.07 5.82 1.17
CA GLY A 79 -6.37 6.47 1.02
C GLY A 79 -6.32 7.91 0.47
N GLY A 80 -5.36 8.22 -0.39
CA GLY A 80 -5.28 9.52 -1.07
C GLY A 80 -5.29 10.73 -0.12
N TRP A 81 -4.67 10.57 1.06
CA TRP A 81 -4.67 11.55 2.18
C TRP A 81 -6.05 11.97 2.67
N THR A 82 -7.12 11.32 2.22
CA THR A 82 -8.51 11.78 2.32
C THR A 82 -9.40 10.75 3.01
N ILE A 83 -9.09 9.47 2.85
CA ILE A 83 -9.79 8.34 3.48
C ILE A 83 -8.79 7.44 4.22
N GLY A 84 -9.30 6.37 4.81
CA GLY A 84 -8.51 5.45 5.63
C GLY A 84 -8.43 5.92 7.08
N ASN A 85 -8.01 5.00 7.94
CA ASN A 85 -7.78 5.18 9.37
C ASN A 85 -7.14 3.90 9.93
N LEU A 86 -6.94 3.88 11.25
CA LEU A 86 -6.42 2.72 11.98
C LEU A 86 -7.19 1.40 11.72
N ASP A 87 -8.51 1.44 11.60
CA ASP A 87 -9.34 0.23 11.43
C ASP A 87 -9.27 -0.31 10.00
N THR A 88 -9.24 0.57 9.00
CA THR A 88 -9.16 0.17 7.59
C THR A 88 -7.85 -0.56 7.25
N HIS A 89 -6.77 -0.23 7.96
CA HIS A 89 -5.44 -0.81 7.75
C HIS A 89 -4.98 -1.69 8.93
N ASP A 90 -5.89 -2.04 9.84
CA ASP A 90 -5.60 -2.90 10.99
C ASP A 90 -5.05 -4.27 10.54
N HIS A 91 -5.58 -4.80 9.44
CA HIS A 91 -5.10 -6.05 8.86
C HIS A 91 -3.65 -5.99 8.40
N LEU A 92 -3.25 -4.90 7.74
CA LEU A 92 -1.89 -4.70 7.26
C LEU A 92 -0.91 -4.55 8.43
N ALA A 93 -1.27 -3.75 9.44
CA ALA A 93 -0.44 -3.55 10.62
C ALA A 93 -0.20 -4.86 11.38
N ARG A 94 -1.21 -5.74 11.47
CA ARG A 94 -1.07 -7.07 12.05
C ARG A 94 -0.18 -7.99 11.23
N GLU A 95 -0.30 -8.00 9.92
CA GLU A 95 0.58 -8.80 9.04
C GLU A 95 2.03 -8.34 9.16
N VAL A 96 2.29 -7.03 9.14
CA VAL A 96 3.63 -6.46 9.36
C VAL A 96 4.18 -6.89 10.72
N ALA A 97 3.43 -6.69 11.80
CA ALA A 97 3.86 -7.03 13.16
C ALA A 97 4.14 -8.53 13.30
N ARG A 98 3.28 -9.37 12.74
CA ARG A 98 3.40 -10.83 12.86
C ARG A 98 4.55 -11.39 12.04
N GLN A 99 4.77 -10.92 10.81
CA GLN A 99 5.77 -11.52 9.93
C GLN A 99 7.19 -11.01 10.21
N THR A 100 7.32 -9.80 10.77
CA THR A 100 8.65 -9.19 11.03
C THR A 100 9.08 -9.25 12.49
N ASP A 101 8.22 -9.76 13.38
CA ASP A 101 8.37 -9.69 14.84
C ASP A 101 8.68 -8.25 15.35
N ALA A 102 8.31 -7.23 14.58
CA ALA A 102 8.52 -5.84 14.90
C ALA A 102 7.34 -5.25 15.69
N VAL A 103 7.64 -4.23 16.48
CA VAL A 103 6.60 -3.34 17.02
C VAL A 103 6.12 -2.46 15.88
N VAL A 104 4.81 -2.44 15.63
CA VAL A 104 4.22 -1.56 14.60
C VAL A 104 3.48 -0.42 15.28
N VAL A 105 3.76 0.81 14.87
CA VAL A 105 3.02 2.01 15.27
C VAL A 105 2.28 2.52 14.03
N SER A 106 0.99 2.22 13.95
CA SER A 106 0.10 2.72 12.90
C SER A 106 -0.42 4.11 13.27
N VAL A 107 -0.31 5.08 12.37
CA VAL A 107 -0.55 6.51 12.65
C VAL A 107 -1.88 6.96 12.06
N ASP A 108 -2.71 7.60 12.88
CA ASP A 108 -4.03 8.16 12.50
C ASP A 108 -3.88 9.66 12.16
N TYR A 109 -3.20 9.94 11.05
CA TYR A 109 -2.86 11.31 10.65
C TYR A 109 -4.08 12.11 10.15
N ARG A 110 -4.04 13.44 10.28
CA ARG A 110 -5.11 14.32 9.82
C ARG A 110 -5.36 14.20 8.31
N LEU A 111 -6.62 14.10 7.92
CA LEU A 111 -7.04 13.89 6.53
C LEU A 111 -7.51 15.19 5.86
N ALA A 112 -7.24 15.26 4.56
CA ALA A 112 -7.88 16.19 3.64
C ALA A 112 -9.34 15.79 3.36
N PRO A 113 -10.22 16.71 2.93
CA PRO A 113 -9.96 18.14 2.70
C PRO A 113 -10.02 19.02 3.96
N GLU A 114 -10.37 18.47 5.13
CA GLU A 114 -10.45 19.23 6.39
C GLU A 114 -9.08 19.76 6.82
N HIS A 115 -8.05 18.97 6.55
CA HIS A 115 -6.66 19.27 6.85
C HIS A 115 -5.80 18.99 5.59
N PRO A 116 -5.79 19.91 4.61
CA PRO A 116 -4.98 19.75 3.40
C PRO A 116 -3.48 19.79 3.73
N TYR A 117 -2.64 19.56 2.71
CA TYR A 117 -1.18 19.72 2.84
C TYR A 117 -0.84 21.05 3.54
N PRO A 118 0.07 21.07 4.55
CA PRO A 118 1.00 19.99 4.94
C PRO A 118 0.57 19.11 6.13
N ALA A 119 -0.68 19.13 6.57
CA ALA A 119 -1.08 18.54 7.86
C ALA A 119 -0.68 17.06 8.05
N ALA A 120 -0.94 16.20 7.06
CA ALA A 120 -0.57 14.79 7.12
C ALA A 120 0.96 14.56 7.21
N VAL A 121 1.76 15.41 6.55
CA VAL A 121 3.23 15.35 6.60
C VAL A 121 3.74 15.77 7.97
N GLU A 122 3.18 16.83 8.55
CA GLU A 122 3.52 17.28 9.91
C GLU A 122 3.22 16.18 10.94
N ASP A 123 2.08 15.51 10.81
CA ASP A 123 1.67 14.42 11.70
C ASP A 123 2.57 13.19 11.55
N ALA A 124 2.85 12.77 10.30
CA ALA A 124 3.73 11.65 10.02
C ALA A 124 5.15 11.89 10.54
N TRP A 125 5.68 13.11 10.36
CA TRP A 125 6.98 13.51 10.88
C TRP A 125 7.00 13.52 12.42
N SER A 126 6.00 14.14 13.04
CA SER A 126 5.88 14.18 14.51
C SER A 126 5.77 12.78 15.10
N ALA A 127 5.01 11.87 14.45
CA ALA A 127 4.90 10.49 14.87
C ALA A 127 6.25 9.75 14.80
N LEU A 128 7.00 9.91 13.71
CA LEU A 128 8.33 9.29 13.58
C LEU A 128 9.29 9.77 14.68
N GLN A 129 9.31 11.07 14.97
CA GLN A 129 10.13 11.62 16.05
C GLN A 129 9.74 11.02 17.41
N TRP A 130 8.45 11.00 17.71
CA TRP A 130 7.93 10.41 18.95
C TRP A 130 8.26 8.92 19.08
N VAL A 131 8.10 8.16 18.00
CA VAL A 131 8.44 6.72 18.00
C VAL A 131 9.93 6.52 18.27
N ALA A 132 10.81 7.32 17.66
CA ALA A 132 12.24 7.22 17.91
C ALA A 132 12.61 7.54 19.38
N GLU A 133 11.97 8.54 19.97
CA GLU A 133 12.17 8.92 21.37
C GLU A 133 11.63 7.86 22.36
N HIS A 134 10.52 7.21 22.03
CA HIS A 134 9.83 6.27 22.91
C HIS A 134 10.04 4.78 22.54
N ALA A 135 10.88 4.46 21.55
CA ALA A 135 11.06 3.09 21.03
C ALA A 135 11.35 2.07 22.14
N ALA A 136 12.24 2.41 23.08
CA ALA A 136 12.58 1.53 24.20
C ALA A 136 11.39 1.24 25.13
N GLU A 137 10.52 2.23 25.38
CA GLU A 137 9.29 2.06 26.16
C GLU A 137 8.27 1.18 25.40
N LEU A 138 8.35 1.21 24.07
CA LEU A 138 7.61 0.33 23.17
C LEU A 138 8.23 -1.07 23.03
N GLY A 139 9.30 -1.39 23.75
CA GLY A 139 10.00 -2.68 23.65
C GLY A 139 10.86 -2.81 22.40
N GLY A 140 10.98 -1.73 21.63
CA GLY A 140 11.77 -1.64 20.42
C GLY A 140 13.17 -1.07 20.63
N ASP A 141 13.98 -1.13 19.58
CA ASP A 141 15.30 -0.53 19.48
C ASP A 141 15.23 0.71 18.57
N PRO A 142 15.54 1.92 19.07
CA PRO A 142 15.54 3.15 18.26
C PRO A 142 16.58 3.14 17.12
N ALA A 143 17.55 2.22 17.14
CA ALA A 143 18.49 2.03 16.03
C ALA A 143 17.96 1.12 14.92
N ARG A 144 16.78 0.50 15.09
CA ARG A 144 16.14 -0.45 14.16
C ARG A 144 14.77 0.05 13.72
N LEU A 145 14.72 1.30 13.27
CA LEU A 145 13.51 1.95 12.77
C LEU A 145 13.34 1.74 11.26
N ALA A 146 12.11 1.47 10.84
CA ALA A 146 11.70 1.55 9.45
C ALA A 146 10.41 2.35 9.31
N VAL A 147 10.18 2.89 8.12
CA VAL A 147 8.90 3.49 7.73
C VAL A 147 8.26 2.63 6.65
N ALA A 148 6.94 2.49 6.72
CA ALA A 148 6.19 1.74 5.74
C ALA A 148 4.88 2.45 5.43
N GLY A 149 4.36 2.23 4.23
CA GLY A 149 3.02 2.70 3.88
C GLY A 149 2.63 2.33 2.47
N ASP A 150 1.32 2.39 2.22
CA ASP A 150 0.73 2.06 0.93
C ASP A 150 0.08 3.29 0.29
N SER A 151 0.15 3.42 -1.04
CA SER A 151 -0.46 4.53 -1.78
C SER A 151 -0.01 5.91 -1.23
N ALA A 152 -0.94 6.74 -0.74
CA ALA A 152 -0.66 7.98 -0.04
C ALA A 152 0.15 7.80 1.27
N GLY A 153 0.01 6.67 1.97
CA GLY A 153 0.87 6.32 3.09
C GLY A 153 2.30 6.00 2.65
N GLY A 154 2.46 5.40 1.46
CA GLY A 154 3.76 5.19 0.82
C GLY A 154 4.42 6.52 0.43
N ASN A 155 3.64 7.50 -0.02
CA ASN A 155 4.10 8.89 -0.18
C ASN A 155 4.61 9.46 1.16
N LEU A 156 3.81 9.37 2.23
CA LEU A 156 4.20 9.88 3.55
C LEU A 156 5.48 9.20 4.06
N ALA A 157 5.61 7.88 3.90
CA ALA A 157 6.81 7.12 4.25
C ALA A 157 8.05 7.64 3.51
N ALA A 158 7.95 7.87 2.21
CA ALA A 158 9.02 8.43 1.39
C ALA A 158 9.40 9.86 1.82
N VAL A 159 8.40 10.71 2.09
CA VAL A 159 8.61 12.09 2.56
C VAL A 159 9.30 12.12 3.92
N VAL A 160 8.84 11.35 4.90
CA VAL A 160 9.47 11.36 6.24
C VAL A 160 10.85 10.73 6.23
N ALA A 161 11.15 9.81 5.31
CA ALA A 161 12.50 9.30 5.13
C ALA A 161 13.48 10.40 4.68
N GLN A 162 13.04 11.28 3.78
CA GLN A 162 13.80 12.48 3.39
C GLN A 162 13.96 13.44 4.57
N MET A 163 12.86 13.75 5.27
CA MET A 163 12.90 14.65 6.43
C MET A 163 13.83 14.15 7.52
N ALA A 164 13.82 12.83 7.81
CA ALA A 164 14.71 12.21 8.78
C ALA A 164 16.18 12.44 8.42
N ARG A 165 16.55 12.24 7.16
CA ARG A 165 17.91 12.50 6.66
C ARG A 165 18.25 13.99 6.76
N ASP A 166 17.36 14.86 6.30
CA ASP A 166 17.57 16.32 6.26
C ASP A 166 17.76 16.94 7.65
N HIS A 167 17.07 16.40 8.66
CA HIS A 167 17.15 16.85 10.05
C HIS A 167 18.22 16.11 10.87
N GLY A 168 18.99 15.21 10.26
CA GLY A 168 20.05 14.46 10.92
C GLY A 168 19.57 13.32 11.84
N GLY A 169 18.31 12.92 11.73
CA GLY A 169 17.72 11.80 12.45
C GLY A 169 16.20 11.93 12.60
N PRO A 170 15.50 10.86 13.03
CA PRO A 170 16.06 9.58 13.45
C PRO A 170 16.60 8.73 12.30
N ALA A 171 17.59 7.85 12.56
CA ALA A 171 18.17 7.00 11.53
C ALA A 171 17.22 5.86 11.15
N LEU A 172 16.86 5.78 9.88
CA LEU A 172 16.02 4.71 9.33
C LEU A 172 16.90 3.61 8.72
N ARG A 173 16.53 2.35 8.96
CA ARG A 173 17.15 1.16 8.34
C ARG A 173 16.51 0.80 7.01
N PHE A 174 15.24 1.12 6.84
CA PHE A 174 14.48 0.69 5.68
C PHE A 174 13.27 1.58 5.41
N GLN A 175 12.86 1.67 4.15
CA GLN A 175 11.56 2.21 3.73
C GLN A 175 10.83 1.18 2.87
N LEU A 176 9.61 0.78 3.27
CA LEU A 176 8.78 -0.15 2.52
C LEU A 176 7.59 0.59 1.89
N LEU A 177 7.55 0.64 0.56
CA LEU A 177 6.60 1.45 -0.19
C LEU A 177 5.72 0.58 -1.08
N TRP A 178 4.44 0.44 -0.76
CA TRP A 178 3.47 -0.23 -1.62
C TRP A 178 2.79 0.79 -2.55
N TYR A 179 2.95 0.61 -3.86
CA TYR A 179 2.38 1.42 -4.95
C TYR A 179 2.31 2.92 -4.61
N PRO A 180 3.45 3.54 -4.27
CA PRO A 180 3.46 4.88 -3.67
C PRO A 180 3.17 5.96 -4.71
N ALA A 181 2.45 7.01 -4.30
CA ALA A 181 2.27 8.21 -5.12
C ALA A 181 3.47 9.16 -4.95
N THR A 182 4.44 9.19 -5.87
CA THR A 182 5.75 9.84 -5.63
C THR A 182 6.08 11.00 -6.56
N SER A 183 5.54 10.99 -7.78
CA SER A 183 5.78 11.99 -8.81
C SER A 183 4.53 12.82 -9.10
N LEU A 184 3.34 12.20 -9.00
CA LEU A 184 2.05 12.76 -9.40
C LEU A 184 2.10 13.36 -10.81
N ASP A 185 2.93 12.80 -11.68
CA ASP A 185 3.10 13.28 -13.05
C ASP A 185 1.97 12.73 -13.93
N PRO A 186 1.04 13.58 -14.40
CA PRO A 186 -0.11 13.14 -15.19
C PRO A 186 0.28 12.63 -16.59
N ASP A 187 1.52 12.89 -17.03
CA ASP A 187 2.02 12.53 -18.37
C ASP A 187 2.71 11.15 -18.40
N LEU A 188 2.87 10.49 -17.24
CA LEU A 188 3.42 9.13 -17.20
C LEU A 188 2.51 8.13 -17.96
N PRO A 189 3.08 7.15 -18.70
CA PRO A 189 2.29 6.21 -19.50
C PRO A 189 1.21 5.47 -18.71
N SER A 190 1.50 5.04 -17.48
CA SER A 190 0.54 4.36 -16.61
C SER A 190 -0.71 5.18 -16.32
N MET A 191 -0.64 6.52 -16.28
CA MET A 191 -1.81 7.38 -16.10
C MET A 191 -2.80 7.28 -17.25
N THR A 192 -2.30 7.00 -18.47
CA THR A 192 -3.13 6.78 -19.66
C THR A 192 -3.54 5.32 -19.78
N ASP A 193 -2.60 4.38 -19.61
CA ASP A 193 -2.86 2.94 -19.72
C ASP A 193 -3.92 2.46 -18.71
N ASN A 194 -3.91 3.04 -17.50
CA ASN A 194 -4.77 2.67 -16.37
C ASN A 194 -5.78 3.76 -16.02
N ALA A 195 -6.17 4.59 -17.00
CA ALA A 195 -7.11 5.70 -16.78
C ALA A 195 -8.46 5.26 -16.20
N GLU A 196 -8.90 4.04 -16.55
CA GLU A 196 -10.15 3.40 -16.14
C GLU A 196 -9.91 2.16 -15.26
N ALA A 197 -8.78 2.10 -14.54
CA ALA A 197 -8.46 0.95 -13.71
C ALA A 197 -9.51 0.75 -12.59
N PRO A 198 -9.80 -0.52 -12.22
CA PRO A 198 -11.03 -0.87 -11.49
C PRO A 198 -11.05 -0.45 -10.01
N ILE A 199 -9.90 -0.15 -9.41
CA ILE A 199 -9.81 0.23 -7.99
C ILE A 199 -9.45 1.70 -7.81
N LEU A 200 -8.48 2.18 -8.59
CA LEU A 200 -8.03 3.56 -8.60
C LEU A 200 -7.96 3.99 -10.05
N ASN A 201 -8.79 4.94 -10.43
CA ASN A 201 -8.83 5.47 -11.80
C ASN A 201 -8.28 6.91 -11.83
N ARG A 202 -8.18 7.49 -13.02
CA ARG A 202 -7.66 8.86 -13.19
C ARG A 202 -8.55 9.91 -12.53
N ALA A 203 -9.86 9.71 -12.50
CA ALA A 203 -10.79 10.65 -11.87
C ALA A 203 -10.64 10.67 -10.34
N ASP A 204 -10.46 9.51 -9.72
CA ASP A 204 -10.17 9.37 -8.29
C ASP A 204 -8.84 10.04 -7.94
N MET A 205 -7.79 9.80 -8.72
CA MET A 205 -6.48 10.44 -8.55
C MET A 205 -6.58 11.97 -8.52
N LEU A 206 -7.30 12.55 -9.49
CA LEU A 206 -7.51 14.01 -9.56
C LEU A 206 -8.31 14.53 -8.37
N LEU A 207 -9.32 13.78 -7.90
CA LEU A 207 -10.10 14.17 -6.74
C LEU A 207 -9.26 14.13 -5.46
N PHE A 208 -8.49 13.06 -5.23
CA PHE A 208 -7.59 12.97 -4.08
C PHE A 208 -6.55 14.09 -4.08
N GLN A 209 -5.94 14.37 -5.23
CA GLN A 209 -5.01 15.48 -5.37
C GLN A 209 -5.68 16.82 -5.05
N HIS A 210 -6.87 17.10 -5.60
CA HIS A 210 -7.60 18.33 -5.31
C HIS A 210 -7.96 18.47 -3.83
N CYS A 211 -8.42 17.40 -3.17
CA CYS A 211 -8.66 17.41 -1.72
C CYS A 211 -7.39 17.77 -0.95
N TYR A 212 -6.25 17.20 -1.34
CA TYR A 212 -5.00 17.34 -0.61
C TYR A 212 -4.28 18.68 -0.85
N THR A 213 -4.25 19.18 -2.08
CA THR A 213 -3.47 20.36 -2.48
C THR A 213 -4.31 21.57 -2.86
N GLY A 214 -5.63 21.43 -2.91
CA GLY A 214 -6.53 22.45 -3.46
C GLY A 214 -6.22 22.73 -4.94
N ASP A 215 -6.39 23.98 -5.35
CA ASP A 215 -6.14 24.47 -6.72
C ASP A 215 -4.67 24.85 -6.98
N SER A 216 -3.75 24.37 -6.14
CA SER A 216 -2.33 24.66 -6.28
C SER A 216 -1.78 24.09 -7.60
N ASP A 217 -0.88 24.84 -8.25
CA ASP A 217 -0.25 24.42 -9.50
C ASP A 217 0.64 23.17 -9.28
N PRO A 218 0.35 22.02 -9.93
CA PRO A 218 1.15 20.81 -9.79
C PRO A 218 2.63 20.97 -10.12
N SER A 219 2.98 21.92 -11.00
CA SER A 219 4.38 22.22 -11.33
C SER A 219 5.15 22.83 -10.14
N SER A 220 4.43 23.40 -9.17
CA SER A 220 4.97 24.04 -7.98
C SER A 220 4.94 23.19 -6.71
N PHE A 221 4.41 21.97 -6.78
CA PHE A 221 4.33 21.09 -5.61
C PHE A 221 5.71 20.83 -4.97
N PRO A 222 5.83 20.99 -3.64
CA PRO A 222 7.07 20.78 -2.91
C PRO A 222 7.38 19.28 -2.75
N ALA A 223 8.60 18.96 -2.31
CA ALA A 223 9.03 17.58 -2.03
C ALA A 223 8.13 16.86 -0.99
N GLY A 224 7.48 17.61 -0.09
CA GLY A 224 6.51 17.04 0.86
C GLY A 224 5.18 16.58 0.24
N VAL A 225 4.91 16.93 -1.02
CA VAL A 225 3.79 16.40 -1.82
C VAL A 225 4.32 15.43 -2.87
N VAL A 226 5.40 15.81 -3.56
CA VAL A 226 6.03 15.06 -4.64
C VAL A 226 7.44 14.65 -4.22
N PRO A 227 7.62 13.55 -3.46
CA PRO A 227 8.92 13.15 -2.94
C PRO A 227 9.98 12.92 -4.03
N ALA A 228 9.57 12.62 -5.28
CA ALA A 228 10.49 12.53 -6.42
C ALA A 228 11.24 13.84 -6.74
N ARG A 229 10.76 14.99 -6.24
CA ARG A 229 11.41 16.31 -6.42
C ARG A 229 12.40 16.67 -5.29
N GLY A 230 12.51 15.84 -4.27
CA GLY A 230 13.43 16.05 -3.15
C GLY A 230 14.89 15.72 -3.49
N ASP A 231 15.79 15.95 -2.54
CA ASP A 231 17.14 15.40 -2.59
C ASP A 231 17.09 13.93 -2.13
N LEU A 232 17.38 13.01 -3.04
CA LEU A 232 17.26 11.57 -2.82
C LEU A 232 18.59 10.91 -2.45
N THR A 233 19.63 11.69 -2.15
CA THR A 233 20.94 11.17 -1.77
C THR A 233 20.98 10.63 -0.34
N GLY A 234 21.56 9.46 -0.16
CA GLY A 234 21.80 8.90 1.18
C GLY A 234 20.53 8.51 1.94
N LEU A 235 19.43 8.23 1.24
CA LEU A 235 18.19 7.71 1.82
C LEU A 235 18.34 6.22 2.18
N PRO A 236 17.54 5.70 3.14
CA PRO A 236 17.61 4.30 3.55
C PRO A 236 17.29 3.35 2.39
N PRO A 237 17.80 2.10 2.43
CA PRO A 237 17.39 1.06 1.49
C PRO A 237 15.88 0.93 1.37
N ALA A 238 15.39 0.63 0.17
CA ALA A 238 13.98 0.64 -0.15
C ALA A 238 13.53 -0.65 -0.82
N TYR A 239 12.32 -1.10 -0.49
CA TYR A 239 11.55 -2.02 -1.31
C TYR A 239 10.30 -1.30 -1.83
N ILE A 240 10.09 -1.35 -3.14
CA ILE A 240 8.96 -0.70 -3.81
C ILE A 240 8.17 -1.77 -4.56
N ALA A 241 6.92 -1.99 -4.14
CA ALA A 241 5.98 -2.81 -4.88
C ALA A 241 5.12 -1.93 -5.79
N THR A 242 4.91 -2.33 -7.04
CA THR A 242 3.98 -1.67 -7.97
C THR A 242 3.01 -2.70 -8.55
N ALA A 243 1.90 -2.23 -9.11
CA ALA A 243 0.86 -3.07 -9.70
C ALA A 243 0.70 -2.74 -11.19
N GLY A 244 0.41 -3.74 -12.03
CA GLY A 244 0.26 -3.53 -13.47
C GLY A 244 -0.97 -2.71 -13.83
N PHE A 245 -2.09 -2.96 -13.15
CA PHE A 245 -3.36 -2.25 -13.31
C PHE A 245 -3.50 -1.11 -12.28
N ASP A 246 -2.57 -0.16 -12.37
CA ASP A 246 -2.45 0.96 -11.43
C ASP A 246 -1.97 2.23 -12.15
N PRO A 247 -2.68 3.36 -12.06
CA PRO A 247 -2.19 4.63 -12.59
C PRO A 247 -0.84 5.06 -11.97
N LEU A 248 -0.54 4.66 -10.73
CA LEU A 248 0.71 4.95 -10.02
C LEU A 248 1.84 3.94 -10.29
N ARG A 249 1.67 3.03 -11.26
CA ARG A 249 2.70 2.06 -11.65
C ARG A 249 4.03 2.74 -11.96
N ASP A 250 4.01 3.75 -12.82
CA ASP A 250 5.23 4.40 -13.30
C ASP A 250 5.78 5.42 -12.28
N ASP A 251 4.95 5.93 -11.35
CA ASP A 251 5.41 6.72 -10.19
C ASP A 251 6.40 5.92 -9.32
N GLY A 252 6.02 4.70 -8.94
CA GLY A 252 6.88 3.83 -8.15
C GLY A 252 8.18 3.47 -8.88
N ALA A 253 8.09 3.22 -10.19
CA ALA A 253 9.27 2.92 -11.02
C ALA A 253 10.22 4.12 -11.13
N LEU A 254 9.70 5.32 -11.43
CA LEU A 254 10.48 6.55 -11.51
C LEU A 254 11.17 6.84 -10.17
N TYR A 255 10.45 6.69 -9.05
CA TYR A 255 11.04 6.93 -7.73
C TYR A 255 12.15 5.92 -7.40
N ALA A 256 11.99 4.66 -7.79
CA ALA A 256 13.02 3.64 -7.63
C ALA A 256 14.31 4.00 -8.39
N GLU A 257 14.17 4.45 -9.64
CA GLU A 257 15.31 4.91 -10.46
C GLU A 257 16.02 6.10 -9.82
N LEU A 258 15.25 7.06 -9.32
CA LEU A 258 15.81 8.26 -8.68
C LEU A 258 16.50 7.93 -7.34
N LEU A 259 15.93 7.04 -6.52
CA LEU A 259 16.58 6.55 -5.29
C LEU A 259 17.88 5.81 -5.60
N HIS A 260 17.88 4.96 -6.63
CA HIS A 260 19.08 4.26 -7.07
C HIS A 260 20.16 5.24 -7.53
N ALA A 261 19.79 6.26 -8.32
CA ALA A 261 20.70 7.34 -8.73
C ALA A 261 21.23 8.15 -7.54
N GLY A 262 20.44 8.29 -6.47
CA GLY A 262 20.83 8.86 -5.19
C GLY A 262 21.73 7.98 -4.31
N GLY A 263 21.99 6.73 -4.73
CA GLY A 263 22.89 5.79 -4.07
C GLY A 263 22.22 4.86 -3.05
N SER A 264 20.89 4.84 -2.98
CA SER A 264 20.16 3.87 -2.14
C SER A 264 20.16 2.47 -2.76
N ASP A 265 20.17 1.43 -1.91
CA ASP A 265 19.88 0.06 -2.33
C ASP A 265 18.37 -0.10 -2.50
N VAL A 266 17.91 -0.38 -3.72
CA VAL A 266 16.49 -0.36 -4.08
C VAL A 266 16.10 -1.66 -4.76
N GLU A 267 15.09 -2.33 -4.21
CA GLU A 267 14.39 -3.42 -4.90
C GLU A 267 13.03 -2.93 -5.39
N LEU A 268 12.84 -2.87 -6.70
CA LEU A 268 11.55 -2.60 -7.34
C LEU A 268 10.93 -3.91 -7.83
N ARG A 269 9.66 -4.14 -7.50
CA ARG A 269 8.88 -5.29 -7.98
C ARG A 269 7.56 -4.83 -8.58
N LEU A 270 7.38 -5.11 -9.86
CA LEU A 270 6.11 -4.98 -10.55
C LEU A 270 5.31 -6.27 -10.40
N HIS A 271 4.06 -6.14 -9.98
CA HIS A 271 3.08 -7.21 -9.94
C HIS A 271 2.06 -7.02 -11.06
N ASP A 272 2.42 -7.53 -12.24
CA ASP A 272 1.73 -7.34 -13.52
C ASP A 272 0.21 -7.59 -13.46
N GLY A 273 -0.22 -8.68 -12.83
CA GLY A 273 -1.64 -9.07 -12.75
C GLY A 273 -2.42 -8.42 -11.61
N LEU A 274 -1.80 -7.55 -10.81
CA LEU A 274 -2.43 -6.94 -9.63
C LEU A 274 -2.90 -5.51 -9.91
N THR A 275 -3.75 -5.00 -9.03
CA THR A 275 -4.27 -3.62 -9.06
C THR A 275 -3.66 -2.75 -7.98
N HIS A 276 -3.91 -1.45 -8.06
CA HIS A 276 -3.77 -0.58 -6.90
C HIS A 276 -4.50 -1.17 -5.68
N GLY A 277 -3.94 -1.01 -4.48
CA GLY A 277 -4.53 -1.51 -3.24
C GLY A 277 -4.38 -3.02 -3.00
N PHE A 278 -3.56 -3.74 -3.79
CA PHE A 278 -3.56 -5.21 -3.78
C PHE A 278 -3.29 -5.85 -2.41
N ILE A 279 -2.54 -5.19 -1.52
CA ILE A 279 -2.24 -5.76 -0.19
C ILE A 279 -3.51 -5.97 0.64
N GLY A 280 -4.54 -5.16 0.42
CA GLY A 280 -5.85 -5.32 1.03
C GLY A 280 -6.59 -6.58 0.58
N TYR A 281 -6.17 -7.20 -0.52
CA TYR A 281 -6.75 -8.44 -1.04
C TYR A 281 -5.95 -9.71 -0.72
N ALA A 282 -4.84 -9.58 0.01
CA ALA A 282 -3.93 -10.69 0.31
C ALA A 282 -4.62 -11.90 0.96
N GLN A 283 -5.71 -11.72 1.71
CA GLN A 283 -6.41 -12.85 2.32
C GLN A 283 -7.24 -13.69 1.33
N TRP A 284 -7.53 -13.18 0.13
CA TRP A 284 -8.37 -13.87 -0.86
C TRP A 284 -7.66 -14.15 -2.17
N VAL A 285 -6.63 -13.37 -2.50
CA VAL A 285 -5.93 -13.41 -3.77
C VAL A 285 -4.51 -13.95 -3.54
N PRO A 286 -4.19 -15.18 -3.98
CA PRO A 286 -2.90 -15.80 -3.72
C PRO A 286 -1.69 -15.00 -4.23
N SER A 287 -1.80 -14.37 -5.40
CA SER A 287 -0.74 -13.53 -5.95
C SER A 287 -0.51 -12.25 -5.13
N ALA A 288 -1.57 -11.65 -4.59
CA ALA A 288 -1.48 -10.54 -3.63
C ALA A 288 -0.86 -10.98 -2.30
N ALA A 289 -1.19 -12.18 -1.81
CA ALA A 289 -0.56 -12.76 -0.62
C ALA A 289 0.94 -12.96 -0.81
N ALA A 290 1.34 -13.51 -1.96
CA ALA A 290 2.75 -13.71 -2.31
C ALA A 290 3.51 -12.38 -2.47
N ALA A 291 2.85 -11.35 -3.01
CA ALA A 291 3.41 -10.01 -3.13
C ALA A 291 3.61 -9.36 -1.75
N LEU A 292 2.62 -9.46 -0.86
CA LEU A 292 2.73 -8.98 0.52
C LEU A 292 3.85 -9.71 1.27
N ALA A 293 3.88 -11.04 1.24
CA ALA A 293 4.90 -11.84 1.91
C ALA A 293 6.32 -11.47 1.45
N ARG A 294 6.54 -11.31 0.14
CA ARG A 294 7.84 -10.87 -0.40
C ARG A 294 8.25 -9.49 0.13
N SER A 295 7.29 -8.56 0.16
CA SER A 295 7.52 -7.21 0.68
C SER A 295 7.90 -7.23 2.16
N LEU A 296 7.26 -8.08 2.96
CA LEU A 296 7.51 -8.22 4.40
C LEU A 296 8.83 -8.94 4.68
N SER A 297 9.21 -9.94 3.87
CA SER A 297 10.56 -10.53 3.94
C SER A 297 11.65 -9.50 3.64
N ALA A 298 11.44 -8.62 2.65
CA ALA A 298 12.39 -7.54 2.37
C ALA A 298 12.53 -6.57 3.55
N LEU A 299 11.42 -6.23 4.21
CA LEU A 299 11.41 -5.40 5.42
C LEU A 299 12.14 -6.07 6.59
N GLU A 300 11.88 -7.36 6.85
CA GLU A 300 12.58 -8.13 7.88
C GLU A 300 14.11 -8.11 7.65
N ILE A 301 14.54 -8.40 6.42
CA ILE A 301 15.96 -8.33 6.03
C ILE A 301 16.52 -6.93 6.23
N GLY A 302 15.79 -5.90 5.78
CA GLY A 302 16.17 -4.49 5.93
C GLY A 302 16.37 -4.07 7.39
N LEU A 303 15.47 -4.51 8.28
CA LEU A 303 15.52 -4.27 9.72
C LEU A 303 16.65 -5.05 10.43
N ALA A 304 17.09 -6.17 9.87
CA ALA A 304 18.16 -7.01 10.41
C ALA A 304 19.57 -6.57 9.99
N ARG A 305 19.72 -5.85 8.87
CA ARG A 305 21.03 -5.36 8.39
C ARG A 305 21.70 -4.50 9.46
N ALA A 306 22.90 -4.89 9.90
CA ALA A 306 23.72 -4.07 10.79
C ALA A 306 24.03 -2.73 10.12
N GLY A 307 23.96 -1.63 10.88
CA GLY A 307 24.13 -0.29 10.34
C GLY A 307 25.58 0.00 9.94
N ASP A 308 25.96 -0.32 8.71
CA ASP A 308 27.04 0.39 8.04
C ASP A 308 26.44 1.66 7.44
N ALA A 309 26.48 2.73 8.22
CA ALA A 309 26.35 4.07 7.68
C ALA A 309 27.54 4.31 6.72
N GLY A 310 27.28 4.19 5.41
CA GLY A 310 28.09 4.82 4.36
C GLY A 310 29.47 4.21 4.07
N SER A 311 29.51 3.03 3.44
CA SER A 311 30.59 2.74 2.49
C SER A 311 30.02 2.33 1.13
N PRO A 312 30.41 3.00 0.03
CA PRO A 312 29.94 2.63 -1.29
C PRO A 312 30.49 1.25 -1.65
N ARG A 313 29.58 0.33 -2.01
CA ARG A 313 29.95 -0.95 -2.62
C ARG A 313 30.58 -0.65 -3.98
N PRO A 314 31.75 -1.22 -4.33
CA PRO A 314 32.34 -1.02 -5.64
C PRO A 314 31.39 -1.56 -6.74
N PRO A 315 31.34 -0.91 -7.91
CA PRO A 315 30.28 -1.09 -8.92
C PRO A 315 30.24 -2.44 -9.66
N ASP A 316 31.07 -3.43 -9.30
CA ASP A 316 31.27 -4.63 -10.13
C ASP A 316 30.89 -5.97 -9.45
N ALA A 317 30.06 -5.97 -8.41
CA ALA A 317 29.57 -7.23 -7.85
C ALA A 317 28.32 -7.73 -8.61
N VAL A 318 28.54 -8.44 -9.72
CA VAL A 318 27.50 -9.23 -10.40
C VAL A 318 26.95 -10.29 -9.41
N PRO A 319 25.64 -10.31 -9.12
CA PRO A 319 25.07 -11.38 -8.31
C PRO A 319 25.12 -12.72 -9.07
N PRO A 320 25.32 -13.86 -8.39
CA PRO A 320 25.30 -15.16 -9.05
C PRO A 320 23.90 -15.43 -9.64
N PRO A 321 23.81 -16.12 -10.79
CA PRO A 321 22.53 -16.46 -11.39
C PRO A 321 21.76 -17.39 -10.44
N LEU A 322 20.44 -17.18 -10.37
CA LEU A 322 19.51 -18.13 -9.77
C LEU A 322 19.38 -19.28 -10.76
N ASP A 323 19.80 -20.48 -10.37
CA ASP A 323 19.54 -21.70 -11.13
C ASP A 323 18.05 -22.03 -11.00
N ASP A 324 17.35 -21.96 -12.13
CA ASP A 324 16.08 -22.62 -12.36
C ASP A 324 16.37 -24.10 -12.61
N ASP A 325 16.03 -24.99 -11.67
CA ASP A 325 15.80 -26.39 -12.00
C ASP A 325 14.63 -26.93 -11.16
N GLU A 326 13.60 -27.36 -11.89
CA GLU A 326 12.52 -28.19 -11.42
C GLU A 326 13.09 -29.55 -10.99
N ASP A 327 12.75 -30.02 -9.79
CA ASP A 327 12.79 -31.46 -9.52
C ASP A 327 11.62 -31.89 -8.64
N VAL A 328 10.74 -32.63 -9.29
CA VAL A 328 9.59 -33.37 -8.79
C VAL A 328 10.09 -34.54 -7.95
N PHE A 329 9.70 -34.62 -6.68
CA PHE A 329 9.90 -35.83 -5.88
C PHE A 329 8.62 -36.67 -5.82
N ASP A 330 8.63 -37.76 -6.60
CA ASP A 330 7.82 -38.96 -6.37
C ASP A 330 8.27 -39.65 -5.09
N ALA A 331 7.33 -40.03 -4.22
CA ALA A 331 7.60 -40.90 -3.08
C ALA A 331 6.57 -42.04 -3.02
N GLU A 332 7.08 -43.26 -3.28
CA GLU A 332 6.40 -44.54 -3.11
C GLU A 332 5.97 -44.79 -1.66
N ILE A 333 4.78 -45.36 -1.50
CA ILE A 333 4.26 -45.90 -0.24
C ILE A 333 4.78 -47.32 -0.04
N VAL A 334 5.40 -47.60 1.10
CA VAL A 334 5.59 -48.98 1.61
C VAL A 334 5.16 -49.05 3.08
N GLU A 335 4.09 -49.81 3.34
CA GLU A 335 3.68 -50.24 4.68
C GLU A 335 4.62 -51.34 5.21
N THR A 336 4.92 -51.33 6.52
CA THR A 336 4.88 -52.56 7.37
C THR A 336 4.79 -52.21 8.87
N THR A 337 4.32 -53.20 9.61
CA THR A 337 3.69 -53.25 10.94
C THR A 337 4.63 -53.25 12.17
N THR A 338 4.05 -52.89 13.32
CA THR A 338 4.48 -52.77 14.76
C THR A 338 4.97 -54.07 15.44
N PRO A 339 5.29 -54.20 16.79
CA PRO A 339 5.19 -53.28 17.96
C PRO A 339 6.28 -53.33 19.09
N GLY A 340 6.29 -52.34 20.00
CA GLY A 340 6.36 -52.59 21.46
C GLY A 340 7.54 -52.06 22.34
N SER A 341 7.16 -51.33 23.40
CA SER A 341 7.82 -51.10 24.73
C SER A 341 8.61 -49.80 25.01
N SER A 342 8.20 -49.11 26.10
CA SER A 342 8.89 -48.07 26.88
C SER A 342 9.43 -48.71 28.20
N PRO A 343 10.39 -48.16 29.00
CA PRO A 343 10.53 -46.72 29.34
C PRO A 343 11.95 -46.13 29.66
N ALA A 344 11.98 -44.80 29.88
CA ALA A 344 12.79 -43.99 30.83
C ALA A 344 14.06 -43.17 30.39
N ILE A 345 13.87 -41.83 30.42
CA ILE A 345 14.71 -40.72 30.97
C ILE A 345 15.85 -40.04 30.15
N SER A 346 15.59 -38.76 29.80
CA SER A 346 16.43 -37.51 29.80
C SER A 346 17.74 -37.46 28.96
N ILE A 347 18.16 -36.41 28.25
CA ILE A 347 18.07 -34.94 28.41
C ILE A 347 18.45 -34.28 27.05
N GLY A 348 17.82 -33.14 26.71
CA GLY A 348 18.46 -32.04 25.97
C GLY A 348 18.44 -32.05 24.44
N SER A 349 17.66 -31.15 23.83
CA SER A 349 18.00 -30.34 22.64
C SER A 349 16.89 -29.31 22.41
N SER A 350 17.28 -28.10 22.00
CA SER A 350 16.42 -26.95 21.69
C SER A 350 15.22 -27.33 20.81
N PRO A 351 14.04 -26.70 20.98
CA PRO A 351 12.99 -26.85 19.98
C PRO A 351 13.46 -26.21 18.68
N ALA A 352 13.30 -26.98 17.59
CA ALA A 352 13.49 -26.57 16.23
C ALA A 352 12.70 -25.28 15.92
N VAL A 353 13.28 -24.46 15.05
CA VAL A 353 12.56 -23.40 14.32
C VAL A 353 11.36 -24.07 13.64
N SER A 354 10.15 -23.63 14.02
CA SER A 354 8.91 -24.10 13.39
C SER A 354 8.95 -23.78 11.89
N PRO A 355 8.55 -24.70 11.00
CA PRO A 355 8.29 -24.34 9.61
C PRO A 355 7.17 -23.30 9.54
N ALA A 356 7.22 -22.45 8.52
CA ALA A 356 6.19 -21.46 8.20
C ALA A 356 4.78 -22.08 8.26
N PRO A 357 3.76 -21.34 8.72
CA PRO A 357 2.41 -21.87 8.84
C PRO A 357 1.89 -22.35 7.47
N ASP A 358 1.40 -23.58 7.45
CA ASP A 358 0.59 -24.12 6.36
C ASP A 358 -0.78 -23.43 6.37
N TYR A 359 -0.97 -22.50 5.44
CA TYR A 359 -2.21 -21.76 5.25
C TYR A 359 -3.37 -22.63 4.73
N SER A 360 -3.18 -23.95 4.51
CA SER A 360 -4.26 -24.84 4.07
C SER A 360 -5.23 -25.26 5.18
N ALA A 361 -4.91 -25.02 6.46
CA ALA A 361 -5.65 -25.60 7.60
C ALA A 361 -6.58 -24.62 8.34
N ALA A 362 -6.46 -23.31 8.13
CA ALA A 362 -7.50 -22.36 8.51
C ALA A 362 -8.35 -22.11 7.26
N GLY A 363 -9.44 -22.85 7.13
CA GLY A 363 -10.28 -22.82 5.93
C GLY A 363 -10.55 -21.39 5.47
N VAL A 364 -10.02 -21.04 4.29
CA VAL A 364 -10.34 -19.80 3.59
C VAL A 364 -11.87 -19.75 3.51
N PRO A 365 -12.52 -18.70 4.04
CA PRO A 365 -13.96 -18.56 3.89
C PRO A 365 -14.28 -18.56 2.40
N SER A 366 -15.24 -19.38 1.98
CA SER A 366 -15.60 -19.42 0.56
C SER A 366 -15.99 -18.01 0.08
N LEU A 367 -15.74 -17.69 -1.18
CA LEU A 367 -16.18 -16.41 -1.76
C LEU A 367 -17.71 -16.22 -1.60
N ASP A 368 -18.47 -17.33 -1.51
CA ASP A 368 -19.89 -17.33 -1.17
C ASP A 368 -20.16 -16.90 0.28
N TYR A 369 -19.31 -17.27 1.24
CA TYR A 369 -19.41 -16.81 2.63
C TYR A 369 -19.19 -15.29 2.76
N VAL A 370 -18.23 -14.74 2.00
CA VAL A 370 -17.95 -13.30 1.99
C VAL A 370 -19.12 -12.53 1.38
N ARG A 371 -19.62 -12.99 0.23
CA ARG A 371 -20.81 -12.44 -0.43
C ARG A 371 -22.03 -12.46 0.50
N ASP A 372 -22.37 -13.63 1.06
CA ASP A 372 -23.57 -13.80 1.90
C ASP A 372 -23.52 -12.92 3.16
N ARG A 373 -22.33 -12.58 3.67
CA ARG A 373 -22.17 -11.69 4.83
C ARG A 373 -22.31 -10.21 4.48
N ILE A 374 -21.80 -9.80 3.31
CA ILE A 374 -21.93 -8.44 2.78
C ILE A 374 -23.41 -8.19 2.42
N GLU A 375 -24.01 -9.10 1.65
CA GLU A 375 -25.40 -8.99 1.18
C GLU A 375 -26.42 -9.19 2.31
N GLY A 376 -26.19 -10.14 3.22
CA GLY A 376 -27.13 -10.50 4.29
C GLY A 376 -27.36 -9.42 5.34
N ARG A 377 -26.46 -8.43 5.47
CA ARG A 377 -26.60 -7.29 6.40
C ARG A 377 -27.03 -5.99 5.72
N LEU A 378 -26.66 -5.78 4.46
CA LEU A 378 -27.19 -4.68 3.65
C LEU A 378 -28.72 -4.77 3.49
N ALA A 379 -29.28 -5.98 3.47
CA ALA A 379 -30.72 -6.21 3.46
C ALA A 379 -31.46 -5.81 4.76
N THR A 380 -30.75 -5.65 5.88
CA THR A 380 -31.35 -5.34 7.20
C THR A 380 -31.27 -3.87 7.61
N ALA A 381 -30.58 -3.03 6.83
CA ALA A 381 -30.37 -1.61 7.12
C ALA A 381 -31.40 -0.67 6.45
N THR A 382 -32.65 -1.12 6.27
CA THR A 382 -33.66 -0.32 5.54
C THR A 382 -34.58 0.46 6.49
N GLY A 383 -34.21 1.71 6.79
CA GLY A 383 -35.16 2.76 7.21
C GLY A 383 -35.66 3.50 5.96
N SER A 384 -36.97 3.45 5.67
CA SER A 384 -37.52 3.85 4.36
C SER A 384 -37.53 5.35 4.05
N ALA A 385 -37.05 6.22 4.93
CA ALA A 385 -36.97 7.66 4.69
C ALA A 385 -35.62 8.05 4.08
N GLU A 386 -34.52 7.46 4.57
CA GLU A 386 -33.16 7.72 4.07
C GLU A 386 -32.93 7.13 2.68
N LEU A 387 -33.64 6.05 2.32
CA LEU A 387 -33.57 5.47 0.96
C LEU A 387 -34.18 6.38 -0.12
N ALA A 388 -35.21 7.16 0.22
CA ALA A 388 -35.82 8.09 -0.74
C ALA A 388 -34.92 9.31 -0.98
N GLU A 389 -34.26 9.79 0.06
CA GLU A 389 -33.30 10.90 -0.01
C GLU A 389 -31.99 10.47 -0.70
N ALA A 390 -31.50 9.26 -0.40
CA ALA A 390 -30.35 8.66 -1.09
C ALA A 390 -30.64 8.34 -2.56
N ALA A 391 -31.86 7.92 -2.92
CA ALA A 391 -32.26 7.71 -4.31
C ALA A 391 -32.32 9.02 -5.09
N ALA A 392 -32.87 10.08 -4.48
CA ALA A 392 -32.89 11.42 -5.08
C ALA A 392 -31.48 12.01 -5.24
N ALA A 393 -30.60 11.81 -4.25
CA ALA A 393 -29.19 12.21 -4.34
C ALA A 393 -28.43 11.43 -5.42
N ARG A 394 -28.69 10.12 -5.56
CA ARG A 394 -28.10 9.26 -6.60
C ARG A 394 -28.56 9.65 -8.01
N GLU A 395 -29.82 10.04 -8.17
CA GLU A 395 -30.35 10.52 -9.45
C GLU A 395 -29.76 11.89 -9.82
N ALA A 396 -29.63 12.79 -8.85
CA ALA A 396 -28.97 14.09 -9.05
C ALA A 396 -27.47 13.96 -9.40
N ALA A 397 -26.75 13.08 -8.71
CA ALA A 397 -25.33 12.81 -8.97
C ALA A 397 -25.12 12.12 -10.33
N SER A 398 -25.97 11.15 -10.69
CA SER A 398 -25.94 10.49 -12.00
C SER A 398 -26.18 11.48 -13.16
N LYS A 399 -27.10 12.43 -12.98
CA LYS A 399 -27.38 13.48 -13.95
C LYS A 399 -26.19 14.45 -14.09
N ALA A 400 -25.59 14.88 -12.97
CA ALA A 400 -24.41 15.73 -12.99
C ALA A 400 -23.20 15.03 -13.65
N ALA A 401 -22.99 13.74 -13.38
CA ALA A 401 -21.93 12.94 -14.01
C ALA A 401 -22.16 12.73 -15.52
N ALA A 402 -23.42 12.59 -15.95
CA ALA A 402 -23.77 12.53 -17.38
C ALA A 402 -23.53 13.86 -18.11
N GLU A 403 -23.85 14.99 -17.47
CA GLU A 403 -23.57 16.33 -17.99
C GLU A 403 -22.05 16.58 -18.09
N HIS A 404 -21.28 16.14 -17.10
CA HIS A 404 -19.81 16.25 -17.10
C HIS A 404 -19.15 15.37 -18.18
N ARG A 405 -19.63 14.12 -18.37
CA ARG A 405 -19.19 13.24 -19.47
C ARG A 405 -19.47 13.82 -20.85
N ALA A 406 -20.59 14.53 -21.02
CA ALA A 406 -20.94 15.19 -22.26
C ALA A 406 -19.99 16.36 -22.59
N VAL A 407 -19.53 17.10 -21.58
CA VAL A 407 -18.54 18.18 -21.74
C VAL A 407 -17.17 17.61 -22.12
N ILE A 408 -16.68 16.56 -21.44
CA ILE A 408 -15.40 15.91 -21.74
C ILE A 408 -15.39 15.33 -23.17
N THR A 409 -16.49 14.69 -23.59
CA THR A 409 -16.62 14.15 -24.95
C THR A 409 -16.58 15.26 -26.01
N ALA A 410 -17.15 16.44 -25.71
CA ALA A 410 -17.14 17.58 -26.62
C ALA A 410 -15.74 18.19 -26.78
N ASP A 411 -14.97 18.28 -25.70
CA ASP A 411 -13.59 18.78 -25.74
C ASP A 411 -12.65 17.79 -26.44
N GLN A 412 -12.78 16.48 -26.20
CA GLN A 412 -12.01 15.45 -26.93
C GLN A 412 -12.32 15.47 -28.44
N GLN A 413 -13.58 15.66 -28.83
CA GLN A 413 -13.96 15.80 -30.25
C GLN A 413 -13.42 17.09 -30.88
N ARG A 414 -13.27 18.16 -30.09
CA ARG A 414 -12.70 19.43 -30.55
C ARG A 414 -11.20 19.30 -30.76
N GLU A 415 -10.46 18.70 -29.83
CA GLU A 415 -9.02 18.44 -29.95
C GLU A 415 -8.70 17.54 -31.13
N ALA A 416 -9.48 16.47 -31.35
CA ALA A 416 -9.32 15.59 -32.51
C ALA A 416 -9.51 16.33 -33.85
N ARG A 417 -10.44 17.30 -33.92
CA ARG A 417 -10.65 18.13 -35.12
C ARG A 417 -9.50 19.12 -35.32
N GLU A 418 -9.01 19.72 -34.25
CA GLU A 418 -7.87 20.64 -34.30
C GLU A 418 -6.59 19.92 -34.75
N GLN A 419 -6.36 18.68 -34.28
CA GLN A 419 -5.22 17.85 -34.70
C GLN A 419 -5.33 17.44 -36.18
N ALA A 420 -6.50 16.96 -36.61
CA ALA A 420 -6.73 16.61 -38.03
C ALA A 420 -6.54 17.82 -38.97
N ALA A 421 -6.89 19.03 -38.52
CA ALA A 421 -6.65 20.25 -39.27
C ALA A 421 -5.15 20.59 -39.38
N ARG A 422 -4.38 20.40 -38.31
CA ARG A 422 -2.90 20.59 -38.31
C ARG A 422 -2.22 19.60 -39.25
N ASP A 423 -2.63 18.33 -39.22
CA ASP A 423 -2.04 17.29 -40.06
C ASP A 423 -2.30 17.56 -41.55
N ARG A 424 -3.52 18.00 -41.89
CA ARG A 424 -3.89 18.39 -43.26
C ARG A 424 -3.12 19.61 -43.75
N LEU A 425 -2.87 20.59 -42.88
CA LEU A 425 -2.03 21.75 -43.18
C LEU A 425 -0.57 21.34 -43.43
N ALA A 426 -0.04 20.40 -42.64
CA ALA A 426 1.31 19.87 -42.81
C ALA A 426 1.47 19.03 -44.10
N GLU A 427 0.42 18.32 -44.51
CA GLU A 427 0.39 17.58 -45.78
C GLU A 427 0.36 18.52 -47.00
N ILE A 428 -0.48 19.56 -46.95
CA ILE A 428 -0.53 20.60 -48.01
C ILE A 428 0.83 21.30 -48.14
N ARG A 429 1.47 21.62 -47.00
CA ARG A 429 2.80 22.26 -47.01
C ARG A 429 3.87 21.38 -47.64
N ARG A 430 3.87 20.08 -47.35
CA ARG A 430 4.76 19.09 -47.99
C ARG A 430 4.51 18.89 -49.48
N SER A 431 3.30 19.18 -49.96
CA SER A 431 2.96 19.09 -51.39
C SER A 431 3.36 20.31 -52.21
N LEU A 432 3.71 21.42 -51.55
CA LEU A 432 4.08 22.70 -52.15
C LEU A 432 5.60 22.95 -52.14
N GLU A 433 6.36 22.12 -51.42
CA GLU A 433 7.84 22.03 -51.46
C GLU A 433 8.26 20.97 -52.48
#